data_AF-A0A2G5D996-F1
#
_entry.id   AF-A0A2G5D996-F1
#
_cell.length_a   1.000
_cell.length_b   1.000
_cell.length_c   1.000
_cell.angle_alpha   90.00
_cell.angle_beta   90.00
_cell.angle_gamma   90.00
#
_symmetry.space_group_name_H-M   'P 1'
#
loop_
_entity.id
_entity.type
_entity.pdbx_description
1 polymer ?
#
loop_
_entity_poly.entity_id
_entity_poly.type
_entity_poly.pdbx_seq_one_letter_code
_entity_poly.pdbx_strand_id
1 'polypeptide(L)'
;MTMEIERTEEEEEAVVVVTPGEELGRSSSLIPGKGSYLAPHNRTVYASITGRRTLIQPSPDSPDQRPIVEVTGHKAHGAVPEPGSIILARVTKVMPKVASADIMCVGTKSVREKFTGVIRQQDVRETEIDKVNMHLSFRPGDIVKAQVNC
;
A
#
# COMPACT_ATOMS: atom_id res chain seq x y z
N MET A 1 -8.53 -24.16 22.51
CA MET A 1 -7.45 -23.69 21.60
C MET A 1 -7.68 -22.21 21.38
N THR A 2 -7.23 -21.41 22.33
CA THR A 2 -7.33 -19.94 22.32
C THR A 2 -6.15 -19.40 21.54
N MET A 3 -6.40 -18.71 20.43
CA MET A 3 -5.38 -17.99 19.69
C MET A 3 -5.10 -16.67 20.41
N GLU A 4 -3.89 -16.54 20.95
CA GLU A 4 -3.37 -15.30 21.48
C GLU A 4 -3.04 -14.37 20.29
N ILE A 5 -3.68 -13.20 20.27
CA ILE A 5 -3.33 -12.12 19.36
C ILE A 5 -2.22 -11.35 20.08
N GLU A 6 -0.98 -11.56 19.66
CA GLU A 6 0.16 -10.75 20.07
C GLU A 6 -0.11 -9.30 19.64
N ARG A 7 -0.52 -8.47 20.60
CA ARG A 7 -0.45 -7.02 20.47
C ARG A 7 1.02 -6.66 20.64
N THR A 8 1.69 -6.33 19.55
CA THR A 8 2.93 -5.57 19.62
C THR A 8 2.58 -4.20 20.21
N GLU A 9 2.98 -4.01 21.47
CA GLU A 9 2.97 -2.73 22.16
C GLU A 9 3.97 -1.80 21.44
N GLU A 10 3.45 -0.88 20.62
CA GLU A 10 4.26 0.22 20.09
C GLU A 10 4.50 1.22 21.23
N GLU A 11 5.75 1.31 21.70
CA GLU A 11 6.19 2.32 22.64
C GLU A 11 5.77 3.72 22.16
N GLU A 12 5.11 4.45 23.05
CA GLU A 12 4.59 5.80 22.84
C GLU A 12 5.76 6.82 22.85
N GLU A 13 6.68 6.69 21.89
CA GLU A 13 7.65 7.74 21.60
C GLU A 13 6.85 8.91 20.99
N ALA A 14 6.90 10.06 21.68
CA ALA A 14 6.09 11.25 21.41
C ALA A 14 5.80 11.41 19.92
N VAL A 15 4.52 11.26 19.55
CA VAL A 15 4.05 11.37 18.17
C VAL A 15 4.28 12.79 17.69
N VAL A 16 5.47 13.09 17.17
CA VAL A 16 5.76 14.40 16.60
C VAL A 16 5.13 14.43 15.22
N VAL A 17 3.99 15.11 15.17
CA VAL A 17 3.31 15.43 13.93
C VAL A 17 4.04 16.61 13.29
N VAL A 18 4.43 16.44 12.03
CA VAL A 18 5.12 17.46 11.24
C VAL A 18 4.24 17.91 10.09
N THR A 19 4.49 19.13 9.61
CA THR A 19 3.79 19.74 8.48
C THR A 19 4.71 19.91 7.26
N PRO A 20 4.17 19.93 6.04
CA PRO A 20 4.96 20.17 4.84
C PRO A 20 5.72 21.49 4.94
N GLY A 21 7.03 21.46 4.69
CA GLY A 21 7.93 22.61 4.83
C GLY A 21 8.60 22.74 6.21
N GLU A 22 8.27 21.89 7.17
CA GLU A 22 8.92 21.84 8.47
C GLU A 22 10.34 21.24 8.38
N GLU A 23 11.28 21.85 9.09
CA GLU A 23 12.68 21.40 9.16
C GLU A 23 12.81 20.19 10.09
N LEU A 24 13.24 19.05 9.54
CA LEU A 24 13.44 17.81 10.28
C LEU A 24 14.88 17.66 10.81
N GLY A 25 15.83 18.32 10.16
CA GLY A 25 17.23 18.39 10.59
C GLY A 25 18.21 18.36 9.42
N ARG A 26 19.51 18.34 9.70
CA ARG A 26 20.55 18.42 8.66
C ARG A 26 20.75 17.09 7.94
N SER A 27 21.09 17.17 6.66
CA SER A 27 21.47 16.02 5.84
C SER A 27 22.79 15.38 6.25
N SER A 28 23.48 15.90 7.27
CA SER A 28 24.68 15.30 7.86
C SER A 28 24.32 14.30 8.95
N SER A 29 23.22 14.52 9.68
CA SER A 29 22.74 13.66 10.75
C SER A 29 21.65 12.69 10.29
N LEU A 30 20.91 13.03 9.23
CA LEU A 30 19.69 12.34 8.82
C LEU A 30 19.70 12.04 7.33
N ILE A 31 19.12 10.91 6.96
CA ILE A 31 18.90 10.51 5.57
C ILE A 31 17.43 10.76 5.23
N PRO A 32 17.11 11.47 4.13
CA PRO A 32 15.72 11.68 3.73
C PRO A 32 15.11 10.35 3.25
N GLY A 33 14.08 9.87 3.94
CA GLY A 33 13.26 8.73 3.54
C GLY A 33 11.90 9.16 2.99
N LYS A 34 10.92 8.24 2.96
CA LYS A 34 9.58 8.50 2.41
C LYS A 34 8.90 9.69 3.09
N GLY A 35 8.30 10.58 2.31
CA GLY A 35 7.60 11.77 2.85
C GLY A 35 8.53 12.90 3.33
N SER A 36 9.84 12.79 3.10
CA SER A 36 10.82 13.85 3.36
C SER A 36 11.65 14.14 2.10
N TYR A 37 12.24 15.33 2.01
CA TYR A 37 13.12 15.70 0.90
C TYR A 37 14.33 16.48 1.39
N LEU A 38 15.43 16.40 0.64
CA LEU A 38 16.63 17.20 0.88
C LEU A 38 16.55 18.50 0.08
N ALA A 39 16.61 19.64 0.76
CA ALA A 39 16.74 20.93 0.11
C ALA A 39 18.19 21.14 -0.39
N PRO A 40 18.39 21.43 -1.70
CA PRO A 40 19.73 21.59 -2.27
C PRO A 40 20.51 22.80 -1.73
N HIS A 41 19.80 23.84 -1.28
CA HIS A 41 20.40 25.14 -0.96
C HIS A 41 21.02 25.20 0.45
N ASN A 42 20.47 24.46 1.41
CA ASN A 42 20.91 24.51 2.81
C ASN A 42 21.31 23.13 3.38
N ARG A 43 21.23 22.07 2.57
CA ARG A 43 21.55 20.71 2.99
C ARG A 43 20.72 20.27 4.20
N THR A 44 19.49 20.75 4.29
CA THR A 44 18.53 20.43 5.36
C THR A 44 17.43 19.53 4.81
N VAL A 45 17.01 18.57 5.63
CA VAL A 45 15.90 17.66 5.36
C VAL A 45 14.60 18.32 5.82
N TYR A 46 13.62 18.36 4.93
CA TYR A 46 12.31 18.93 5.16
C TYR A 46 11.22 17.88 5.02
N ALA A 47 10.11 18.07 5.73
CA ALA A 47 8.91 17.29 5.53
C ALA A 47 8.22 17.68 4.21
N SER A 48 7.84 16.69 3.40
CA SER A 48 7.04 16.89 2.18
C SER A 48 5.55 16.70 2.43
N ILE A 49 5.17 15.95 3.48
CA ILE A 49 3.78 15.60 3.78
C ILE A 49 3.44 15.88 5.24
N THR A 50 2.15 16.08 5.55
CA THR A 50 1.67 16.22 6.93
C THR A 50 1.50 14.86 7.57
N GLY A 51 2.23 14.56 8.63
CA GLY A 51 2.26 13.20 9.15
C GLY A 51 3.05 13.01 10.43
N ARG A 52 3.10 11.76 10.90
CA ARG A 52 3.96 11.36 12.01
C ARG A 52 5.38 11.17 11.48
N ARG A 53 6.36 11.78 12.13
CA ARG A 53 7.78 11.48 11.87
C ARG A 53 8.14 10.13 12.52
N THR A 54 8.85 9.29 11.79
CA THR A 54 9.42 8.03 12.27
C THR A 54 10.90 8.00 11.91
N LEU A 55 11.75 7.69 12.89
CA LEU A 55 13.18 7.52 12.69
C LEU A 55 13.48 6.03 12.57
N ILE A 56 13.88 5.61 11.38
CA ILE A 56 14.29 4.22 11.13
C ILE A 56 15.80 4.16 11.31
N GLN A 57 16.26 3.39 12.30
CA GLN A 57 17.69 3.15 12.46
C GLN A 57 18.19 2.29 11.29
N PRO A 58 19.32 2.63 10.67
CA PRO A 58 19.86 1.86 9.58
C PRO A 58 20.33 0.48 10.08
N SER A 59 20.35 -0.49 9.17
CA SER A 59 20.95 -1.80 9.46
C SER A 59 22.45 -1.62 9.73
N PRO A 60 23.06 -2.45 10.60
CA PRO A 60 24.48 -2.33 10.96
C PRO A 60 25.44 -2.59 9.78
N ASP A 61 24.92 -3.02 8.63
CA ASP A 61 25.67 -3.40 7.42
C ASP A 61 25.66 -2.29 6.34
N SER A 62 24.98 -1.16 6.58
CA SER A 62 24.96 -0.05 5.63
C SER A 62 26.19 0.86 5.78
N PRO A 63 26.75 1.39 4.67
CA PRO A 63 27.89 2.32 4.72
C PRO A 63 27.56 3.65 5.41
N ASP A 64 26.27 3.95 5.54
CA ASP A 64 25.75 5.17 6.13
C ASP A 64 24.99 4.80 7.42
N GLN A 65 25.55 5.16 8.58
CA GLN A 65 25.04 4.76 9.90
C GLN A 65 24.03 5.76 10.49
N ARG A 66 23.47 6.60 9.62
CA ARG A 66 22.59 7.71 9.98
C ARG A 66 21.12 7.28 9.94
N PRO A 67 20.28 7.72 10.90
CA PRO A 67 18.86 7.42 10.90
C PRO A 67 18.16 7.97 9.64
N ILE A 68 17.27 7.15 9.09
CA ILE A 68 16.39 7.51 7.98
C ILE A 68 15.15 8.16 8.57
N VAL A 69 14.82 9.36 8.09
CA VAL A 69 13.62 10.09 8.50
C VAL A 69 12.51 9.80 7.51
N GLU A 70 11.46 9.13 7.97
CA GLU A 70 10.24 8.98 7.20
C GLU A 70 9.11 9.77 7.84
N VAL A 71 8.31 10.43 7.01
CA VAL A 71 7.07 11.06 7.43
C VAL A 71 5.95 10.23 6.85
N THR A 72 5.07 9.72 7.72
CA THR A 72 3.91 8.93 7.31
C THR A 72 2.65 9.77 7.46
N GLY A 73 1.94 9.98 6.35
CA GLY A 73 0.75 10.83 6.33
C GLY A 73 -0.40 10.24 7.16
N HIS A 74 -1.25 11.11 7.71
CA HIS A 74 -2.47 10.69 8.42
C HIS A 74 -3.42 9.86 7.55
N LYS A 75 -3.38 10.10 6.23
CA LYS A 75 -3.93 9.19 5.23
C LYS A 75 -2.82 8.20 4.88
N ALA A 76 -2.67 7.15 5.70
CA ALA A 76 -1.93 5.99 5.23
C ALA A 76 -2.60 5.56 3.92
N HIS A 77 -1.91 5.76 2.79
CA HIS A 77 -2.32 5.14 1.55
C HIS A 77 -2.49 3.66 1.89
N GLY A 78 -3.73 3.18 1.79
CA GLY A 78 -4.01 1.76 2.04
C GLY A 78 -3.10 0.92 1.16
N ALA A 79 -2.97 -0.37 1.47
CA ALA A 79 -2.17 -1.28 0.66
C ALA A 79 -2.52 -1.08 -0.83
N VAL A 80 -1.55 -0.56 -1.59
CA VAL A 80 -1.72 -0.33 -3.02
C VAL A 80 -1.54 -1.67 -3.71
N PRO A 81 -2.45 -2.08 -4.61
CA PRO A 81 -2.28 -3.31 -5.36
C PRO A 81 -1.05 -3.19 -6.28
N GLU A 82 -0.03 -3.99 -6.03
CA GLU A 82 1.14 -4.12 -6.89
C GLU A 82 0.97 -5.30 -7.86
N PRO A 83 1.62 -5.28 -9.04
CA PRO A 83 1.63 -6.42 -9.95
C PRO A 83 2.08 -7.70 -9.25
N GLY A 84 1.40 -8.82 -9.51
CA GLY A 84 1.63 -10.10 -8.86
C GLY A 84 0.98 -10.25 -7.49
N SER A 85 0.42 -9.18 -6.91
CA SER A 85 -0.28 -9.25 -5.62
C SER A 85 -1.60 -10.02 -5.74
N ILE A 86 -1.89 -10.82 -4.72
CA ILE A 86 -3.16 -11.53 -4.58
C ILE A 86 -4.16 -10.59 -3.89
N ILE A 87 -5.31 -10.39 -4.50
CA ILE A 87 -6.37 -9.52 -4.00
C ILE A 87 -7.67 -10.27 -3.74
N LEU A 88 -8.49 -9.71 -2.86
CA LEU A 88 -9.91 -10.06 -2.74
C LEU A 88 -10.72 -8.90 -3.29
N ALA A 89 -11.57 -9.19 -4.26
CA ALA A 89 -12.41 -8.20 -4.90
C ALA A 89 -13.88 -8.66 -4.89
N ARG A 90 -14.79 -7.68 -4.86
CA ARG A 90 -16.23 -7.92 -5.00
C ARG A 90 -16.67 -7.55 -6.39
N VAL A 91 -17.24 -8.48 -7.12
CA VAL A 91 -17.80 -8.24 -8.45
C VAL A 91 -18.95 -7.23 -8.33
N THR A 92 -18.84 -6.10 -9.01
CA THR A 92 -19.88 -5.06 -9.01
C THR A 92 -20.76 -5.15 -10.25
N LYS A 93 -20.16 -5.42 -11.40
CA LYS A 93 -20.87 -5.48 -12.68
C LYS A 93 -20.28 -6.55 -13.57
N VAL A 94 -21.16 -7.30 -14.23
CA VAL A 94 -20.77 -8.33 -15.19
C VAL A 94 -21.26 -7.92 -16.57
N MET A 95 -20.34 -7.82 -17.53
CA MET A 95 -20.60 -7.64 -18.95
C MET A 95 -20.19 -8.92 -19.70
N PRO A 96 -20.64 -9.14 -20.95
CA PRO A 96 -20.36 -10.38 -21.67
C PRO A 96 -18.87 -10.71 -21.86
N LYS A 97 -18.01 -9.68 -21.98
CA LYS A 97 -16.56 -9.84 -22.20
C LYS A 97 -15.69 -9.45 -21.00
N VAL A 98 -16.25 -8.69 -20.04
CA VAL A 98 -15.49 -8.14 -18.91
C VAL A 98 -16.36 -8.13 -17.65
N ALA A 99 -15.78 -8.37 -16.49
CA ALA A 99 -16.40 -8.15 -15.20
C ALA A 99 -15.63 -7.06 -14.43
N SER A 100 -16.35 -6.07 -13.92
CA SER A 100 -15.80 -5.06 -13.02
C SER A 100 -15.91 -5.55 -11.59
N ALA A 101 -14.85 -5.38 -10.82
CA ALA A 101 -14.80 -5.77 -9.42
C ALA A 101 -14.14 -4.68 -8.57
N ASP A 102 -14.66 -4.44 -7.37
CA ASP A 102 -14.09 -3.50 -6.42
C ASP A 102 -13.14 -4.26 -5.49
N ILE A 103 -11.88 -3.84 -5.42
CA ILE A 103 -10.86 -4.43 -4.56
C ILE A 103 -11.14 -4.04 -3.11
N MET A 104 -11.25 -5.05 -2.25
CA MET A 104 -11.49 -4.87 -0.82
C MET A 104 -10.20 -5.07 -0.01
N CYS A 105 -9.41 -6.08 -0.37
CA CYS A 105 -8.18 -6.43 0.33
C CYS A 105 -7.05 -6.75 -0.65
N VAL A 106 -5.83 -6.36 -0.29
CA VAL A 106 -4.58 -6.76 -0.97
C VAL A 106 -3.81 -7.64 0.01
N GLY A 107 -3.72 -8.93 -0.29
CA GLY A 107 -3.18 -9.95 0.61
C GLY A 107 -3.95 -10.00 1.93
N THR A 108 -3.25 -9.71 3.04
CA THR A 108 -3.83 -9.65 4.39
C THR A 108 -4.25 -8.24 4.81
N LYS A 109 -4.01 -7.22 3.97
CA LYS A 109 -4.26 -5.81 4.30
C LYS A 109 -5.57 -5.34 3.66
N SER A 110 -6.44 -4.73 4.45
CA SER A 110 -7.67 -4.09 3.96
C SER A 110 -7.33 -2.78 3.25
N VAL A 111 -7.94 -2.54 2.09
CA VAL A 111 -7.82 -1.27 1.38
C VAL A 111 -8.96 -0.34 1.82
N ARG A 112 -8.62 0.89 2.21
CA ARG A 112 -9.61 1.94 2.55
C ARG A 112 -10.14 2.66 1.32
N GLU A 113 -9.30 2.79 0.30
CA GLU A 113 -9.64 3.42 -0.97
C GLU A 113 -10.31 2.42 -1.92
N LYS A 114 -11.25 2.89 -2.73
CA LYS A 114 -11.95 2.04 -3.69
C LYS A 114 -11.09 1.91 -4.96
N PHE A 115 -10.40 0.80 -5.11
CA PHE A 115 -9.79 0.44 -6.39
C PHE A 115 -10.75 -0.44 -7.20
N THR A 116 -10.92 -0.12 -8.47
CA THR A 116 -11.72 -0.93 -9.40
C THR A 116 -10.79 -1.76 -10.28
N GLY A 117 -10.93 -3.08 -10.22
CA GLY A 117 -10.31 -4.04 -11.12
C GLY A 117 -11.24 -4.46 -12.25
N VAL A 118 -10.64 -4.94 -13.34
CA VAL A 118 -11.35 -5.50 -14.50
C VAL A 118 -10.84 -6.91 -14.74
N ILE A 119 -11.76 -7.87 -14.78
CA ILE A 119 -11.49 -9.27 -15.12
C ILE A 119 -11.96 -9.45 -16.57
N ARG A 120 -11.03 -9.78 -17.47
CA ARG A 120 -11.37 -10.04 -18.88
C ARG A 120 -11.77 -11.50 -19.05
N GLN A 121 -12.57 -11.79 -20.08
CA GLN A 121 -12.96 -13.16 -20.43
C GLN A 121 -11.76 -14.10 -20.55
N GLN A 122 -10.64 -13.59 -21.09
CA GLN A 122 -9.45 -14.39 -21.28
C GLN A 122 -8.71 -14.77 -19.99
N ASP A 123 -8.96 -14.05 -18.89
CA ASP A 123 -8.24 -14.23 -17.62
C ASP A 123 -9.04 -15.12 -16.64
N VAL A 124 -10.19 -15.68 -17.06
CA VAL A 124 -11.12 -16.43 -16.18
C VAL A 124 -10.70 -17.90 -16.02
N ARG A 125 -10.18 -18.53 -17.09
CA ARG A 125 -9.79 -19.95 -17.08
C ARG A 125 -8.46 -20.14 -17.78
N GLU A 126 -7.66 -21.08 -17.27
CA GLU A 126 -6.38 -21.47 -17.88
C GLU A 126 -6.59 -22.30 -19.16
N THR A 127 -7.70 -23.02 -19.27
CA THR A 127 -8.07 -23.84 -20.43
C THR A 127 -9.45 -23.43 -20.98
N GLU A 128 -9.66 -23.63 -22.29
CA GLU A 128 -10.89 -23.27 -23.00
C GLU A 128 -11.29 -21.79 -22.87
N ILE A 129 -10.31 -20.90 -23.01
CA ILE A 129 -10.44 -19.43 -22.90
C ILE A 129 -11.61 -18.88 -23.75
N ASP A 130 -11.78 -19.39 -24.96
CA ASP A 130 -12.78 -18.90 -25.93
C ASP A 130 -14.22 -19.32 -25.63
N LYS A 131 -14.44 -20.33 -24.77
CA LYS A 131 -15.78 -20.84 -24.43
C LYS A 131 -16.33 -20.27 -23.13
N VAL A 132 -15.59 -19.39 -22.45
CA VAL A 132 -16.00 -18.84 -21.16
C VAL A 132 -17.21 -17.92 -21.31
N ASN A 133 -18.29 -18.20 -20.59
CA ASN A 133 -19.42 -17.27 -20.45
C ASN A 133 -19.31 -16.52 -19.12
N MET A 134 -19.16 -15.19 -19.19
CA MET A 134 -18.95 -14.38 -17.99
C MET A 134 -20.17 -14.39 -17.05
N HIS A 135 -21.39 -14.42 -17.59
CA HIS A 135 -22.63 -14.43 -16.80
C HIS A 135 -22.86 -15.75 -16.04
N LEU A 136 -22.24 -16.84 -16.51
CA LEU A 136 -22.26 -18.13 -15.80
C LEU A 136 -21.12 -18.23 -14.78
N SER A 137 -20.06 -17.44 -14.95
CA SER A 137 -18.85 -17.50 -14.13
C SER A 137 -18.92 -16.57 -12.92
N PHE A 138 -19.51 -15.38 -13.07
CA PHE A 138 -19.60 -14.38 -12.00
C PHE A 138 -20.98 -13.75 -11.92
N ARG A 139 -21.39 -13.38 -10.72
CA ARG A 139 -22.59 -12.57 -10.46
C ARG A 139 -22.22 -11.30 -9.67
N PRO A 140 -22.96 -10.20 -9.87
CA PRO A 140 -22.82 -9.02 -9.02
C PRO A 140 -23.01 -9.38 -7.54
N GLY A 141 -22.06 -8.99 -6.70
CA GLY A 141 -22.02 -9.31 -5.28
C GLY A 141 -21.03 -10.42 -4.90
N ASP A 142 -20.55 -11.22 -5.86
CA ASP A 142 -19.61 -12.31 -5.58
C ASP A 142 -18.26 -11.80 -5.10
N ILE A 143 -17.65 -12.51 -4.15
CA ILE A 143 -16.28 -12.24 -3.68
C ILE A 143 -15.32 -13.19 -4.38
N VAL A 144 -14.36 -12.63 -5.10
CA VAL A 144 -13.39 -13.36 -5.92
C VAL A 144 -11.97 -13.10 -5.44
N LYS A 145 -11.14 -14.13 -5.51
CA LYS A 145 -9.68 -14.03 -5.30
C LYS A 145 -9.01 -13.97 -6.66
N ALA A 146 -8.21 -12.93 -6.90
CA ALA A 146 -7.53 -12.73 -8.17
C ALA A 146 -6.09 -12.27 -7.95
N GLN A 147 -5.25 -12.42 -8.98
CA GLN A 147 -3.91 -11.85 -9.02
C GLN A 147 -3.91 -10.61 -9.91
N VAL A 148 -3.22 -9.56 -9.49
CA VAL A 148 -3.09 -8.32 -10.27
C VAL A 148 -2.07 -8.54 -11.38
N ASN A 149 -2.50 -8.48 -12.63
CA ASN A 149 -1.63 -8.49 -13.80
C ASN A 149 -1.57 -7.08 -14.39
N CYS A 150 -0.36 -6.59 -14.64
CA CYS A 150 -0.10 -5.32 -15.31
C CYS A 150 0.01 -5.49 -16.83
#